data_AF-A0A7S2E015-F1
#
_entry.id   AF-A0A7S2E015-F1
#
_cell.length_a   1.000
_cell.length_b   1.000
_cell.length_c   1.000
_cell.angle_alpha   90.00
_cell.angle_beta   90.00
_cell.angle_gamma   90.00
#
_symmetry.space_group_name_H-M   'P 1'
#
loop_
_entity.id
_entity.type
_entity.pdbx_description
1 polymer ?
#
loop_
_entity_poly.entity_id
_entity_poly.type
_entity_poly.pdbx_seq_one_letter_code
_entity_poly.pdbx_strand_id
1 'polypeptide(L)'
;CSGAVPDTRHSCAAAKKNMIVSDSIKPNSRHRIDHLQILFLAHKEGLVDKGNITSAMILHFYDRMLEIDETNLPKLCMERNKLEELHKISWRVELSIFPERYDDESLHREAFEKYVSKDAYCDLDAKKILKLPEWRSMVQSWFN
;
A
#
# COMPACT_ATOMS: atom_id res chain seq x y z
N CYS A 1 11.77 2.04 -11.07
CA CYS A 1 10.47 2.75 -10.99
C CYS A 1 9.35 1.79 -11.36
N SER A 2 8.96 0.95 -10.41
CA SER A 2 7.66 0.27 -10.48
C SER A 2 6.65 1.23 -9.87
N GLY A 3 5.70 1.70 -10.66
CA GLY A 3 4.34 1.86 -10.17
C GLY A 3 3.85 3.22 -9.70
N ALA A 4 4.56 4.35 -9.80
CA ALA A 4 4.01 5.61 -9.28
C ALA A 4 3.18 6.45 -10.28
N VAL A 5 3.49 6.46 -11.59
CA VAL A 5 2.78 7.34 -12.54
C VAL A 5 2.76 6.79 -14.00
N PRO A 6 1.60 6.51 -14.63
CA PRO A 6 1.44 6.26 -16.06
C PRO A 6 1.91 7.46 -16.91
N ASP A 7 2.42 7.19 -18.12
CA ASP A 7 2.96 8.16 -19.09
C ASP A 7 4.27 8.90 -18.76
N THR A 8 5.00 8.40 -17.75
CA THR A 8 6.42 8.74 -17.53
C THR A 8 7.39 7.92 -18.40
N ARG A 9 6.94 7.43 -19.57
CA ARG A 9 7.67 6.46 -20.42
C ARG A 9 9.10 6.92 -20.77
N HIS A 10 9.31 8.20 -21.02
CA HIS A 10 10.62 8.74 -21.38
C HIS A 10 11.57 8.90 -20.17
N SER A 11 11.05 9.40 -19.05
CA SER A 11 11.82 9.57 -17.80
C SER A 11 12.23 8.23 -17.20
N CYS A 12 11.37 7.21 -17.29
CA CYS A 12 11.69 5.85 -16.86
C CYS A 12 12.71 5.15 -17.76
N ALA A 13 12.67 5.37 -19.07
CA ALA A 13 13.61 4.73 -19.99
C ALA A 13 15.05 5.19 -19.76
N ALA A 14 15.26 6.49 -19.49
CA ALA A 14 16.57 7.04 -19.13
C ALA A 14 17.07 6.49 -17.78
N ALA A 15 16.20 6.40 -16.78
CA ALA A 15 16.55 5.83 -15.47
C ALA A 15 16.81 4.31 -15.52
N LYS A 16 16.04 3.55 -16.32
CA LYS A 16 16.24 2.10 -16.52
C LYS A 16 17.56 1.77 -17.20
N LYS A 17 18.03 2.61 -18.15
CA LYS A 17 19.31 2.39 -18.84
C LYS A 17 20.51 2.34 -17.89
N ASN A 18 20.38 2.93 -16.69
CA ASN A 18 21.39 2.93 -15.64
C ASN A 18 21.15 1.92 -14.49
N MET A 19 20.04 1.18 -14.49
CA MET A 19 19.61 0.36 -13.33
C MET A 19 19.10 -1.04 -13.70
N ILE A 20 19.62 -1.67 -14.75
CA ILE A 20 19.27 -3.07 -15.05
C ILE A 20 19.85 -3.99 -13.95
N VAL A 21 19.06 -4.25 -12.91
CA VAL A 21 19.14 -5.47 -12.08
C VAL A 21 17.72 -5.94 -11.72
N SER A 22 17.24 -6.89 -12.53
CA SER A 22 16.15 -7.86 -12.29
C SER A 22 14.68 -7.39 -12.24
N ASP A 23 13.84 -8.16 -12.95
CA ASP A 23 12.37 -8.10 -13.03
C ASP A 23 11.63 -8.55 -11.74
N SER A 24 12.24 -8.40 -10.57
CA SER A 24 11.75 -8.99 -9.31
C SER A 24 11.20 -7.99 -8.28
N ILE A 25 11.08 -6.71 -8.63
CA ILE A 25 10.64 -5.69 -7.67
C ILE A 25 9.12 -5.73 -7.50
N LYS A 26 8.66 -6.68 -6.67
CA LYS A 26 7.39 -6.60 -5.94
C LYS A 26 7.38 -5.26 -5.16
N PRO A 27 6.25 -4.53 -5.08
CA PRO A 27 6.15 -3.32 -4.28
C PRO A 27 6.70 -3.59 -2.88
N ASN A 28 7.61 -2.71 -2.44
CA ASN A 28 8.46 -2.93 -1.28
C ASN A 28 7.62 -3.29 -0.04
N SER A 29 7.72 -4.55 0.37
CA SER A 29 7.07 -5.13 1.54
C SER A 29 7.46 -4.41 2.84
N ARG A 30 8.62 -3.75 2.91
CA ARG A 30 9.21 -3.36 4.19
C ARG A 30 8.41 -2.36 5.06
N HIS A 31 7.32 -1.74 4.60
CA HIS A 31 6.61 -0.74 5.42
C HIS A 31 5.07 -0.75 5.25
N ARG A 32 4.46 -1.92 5.15
CA ARG A 32 3.00 -2.07 5.29
C ARG A 32 2.59 -1.85 6.76
N ILE A 33 2.45 -0.60 7.16
CA ILE A 33 2.10 -0.18 8.53
C ILE A 33 0.78 -0.84 8.97
N ASP A 34 -0.13 -1.07 8.04
CA ASP A 34 -1.38 -1.78 8.23
C ASP A 34 -1.20 -3.22 8.75
N HIS A 35 -0.16 -3.95 8.30
CA HIS A 35 0.17 -5.28 8.86
C HIS A 35 0.53 -5.19 10.33
N LEU A 36 1.37 -4.21 10.69
CA LEU A 36 1.73 -3.98 12.10
C LEU A 36 0.49 -3.62 12.91
N GLN A 37 -0.39 -2.78 12.39
CA GLN A 37 -1.65 -2.43 13.05
C GLN A 37 -2.51 -3.66 13.33
N ILE A 38 -2.61 -4.61 12.38
CA ILE A 38 -3.33 -5.87 12.60
C ILE A 38 -2.70 -6.66 13.75
N LEU A 39 -1.37 -6.83 13.76
CA LEU A 39 -0.67 -7.54 14.85
C LEU A 39 -0.90 -6.88 16.21
N PHE A 40 -0.72 -5.56 16.30
CA PHE A 40 -0.92 -4.81 17.55
C PHE A 40 -2.35 -4.89 18.06
N LEU A 41 -3.34 -4.83 17.16
CA LEU A 41 -4.74 -4.98 17.54
C LEU A 41 -5.06 -6.42 17.96
N ALA A 42 -4.54 -7.42 17.25
CA ALA A 42 -4.71 -8.83 17.61
C ALA A 42 -4.13 -9.14 19.00
N HIS A 43 -2.94 -8.60 19.29
CA HIS A 43 -2.32 -8.66 20.61
C HIS A 43 -3.20 -8.00 21.68
N LYS A 44 -3.67 -6.77 21.43
CA LYS A 44 -4.57 -6.05 22.34
C LYS A 44 -5.88 -6.80 22.61
N GLU A 45 -6.40 -7.53 21.63
CA GLU A 45 -7.59 -8.37 21.75
C GLU A 45 -7.31 -9.75 22.39
N GLY A 46 -6.06 -10.06 22.72
CA GLY A 46 -5.66 -11.35 23.30
C GLY A 46 -5.74 -12.52 22.32
N LEU A 47 -5.66 -12.25 21.02
CA LEU A 47 -5.59 -13.27 19.96
C LEU A 47 -4.17 -13.80 19.76
N VAL A 48 -3.17 -13.06 20.24
CA VAL A 48 -1.75 -13.44 20.23
C VAL A 48 -1.26 -13.41 21.68
N ASP A 49 -0.16 -14.13 21.99
CA ASP A 49 0.43 -14.22 23.34
C ASP A 49 0.39 -12.86 24.08
N LYS A 50 -0.04 -12.90 25.35
CA LYS A 50 -0.17 -11.72 26.22
C LYS A 50 1.18 -11.16 26.68
N GLY A 51 2.29 -11.84 26.38
CA GLY A 51 3.65 -11.31 26.53
C GLY A 51 3.89 -10.05 25.69
N ASN A 52 5.08 -9.44 25.81
CA ASN A 52 5.43 -8.29 24.98
C ASN A 52 5.62 -8.70 23.51
N ILE A 53 5.16 -7.87 22.57
CA ILE A 53 5.45 -8.05 21.15
C ILE A 53 6.97 -7.94 20.93
N THR A 54 7.57 -8.99 20.40
CA THR A 54 9.00 -9.04 20.09
C THR A 54 9.27 -8.82 18.60
N SER A 55 10.50 -8.48 18.24
CA SER A 55 10.91 -8.37 16.83
C SER A 55 10.73 -9.69 16.06
N ALA A 56 10.92 -10.84 16.72
CA ALA A 56 10.71 -12.15 16.11
C ALA A 56 9.24 -12.39 15.75
N MET A 57 8.31 -11.97 16.62
CA MET A 57 6.87 -12.04 16.36
C MET A 57 6.46 -11.13 15.19
N ILE A 58 7.02 -9.91 15.14
CA ILE A 58 6.78 -8.97 14.05
C ILE A 58 7.22 -9.58 12.72
N LEU A 59 8.44 -10.12 12.65
CA LEU A 59 8.97 -10.75 11.45
C LEU A 59 8.13 -11.97 11.04
N HIS A 60 7.78 -12.83 12.00
CA HIS A 60 6.93 -13.99 11.72
C HIS A 60 5.57 -13.59 11.15
N PHE A 61 4.90 -12.63 11.79
CA PHE A 61 3.62 -12.11 11.31
C PHE A 61 3.75 -11.51 9.92
N TYR A 62 4.81 -10.75 9.69
CA TYR A 62 5.07 -10.12 8.40
C TYR A 62 5.25 -11.16 7.29
N ASP A 63 6.01 -12.21 7.55
CA ASP A 63 6.21 -13.32 6.60
C ASP A 63 4.88 -14.02 6.28
N ARG A 64 4.00 -14.22 7.28
CA ARG A 64 2.66 -14.77 7.07
C ARG A 64 1.77 -13.86 6.24
N MET A 65 1.79 -12.56 6.49
CA MET A 65 0.98 -11.60 5.72
C MET A 65 1.40 -11.53 4.25
N LEU A 66 2.67 -11.79 3.92
CA LEU A 66 3.12 -11.88 2.53
C LEU A 66 2.53 -13.06 1.75
N GLU A 67 2.04 -14.08 2.45
CA GLU A 67 1.40 -15.27 1.85
C GLU A 67 -0.09 -15.06 1.59
N ILE A 68 -0.68 -13.97 2.10
CA ILE A 68 -2.12 -13.71 2.02
C ILE A 68 -2.49 -12.93 0.74
N ASP A 69 -3.56 -13.38 0.09
CA ASP A 69 -4.27 -12.55 -0.90
C ASP A 69 -5.15 -11.52 -0.19
N GLU A 70 -4.72 -10.27 -0.27
CA GLU A 70 -5.36 -9.13 0.40
C GLU A 70 -6.49 -8.51 -0.43
N THR A 71 -6.72 -8.99 -1.66
CA THR A 71 -7.64 -8.36 -2.61
C THR A 71 -9.06 -8.28 -2.05
N ASN A 72 -9.46 -9.28 -1.26
CA ASN A 72 -10.81 -9.39 -0.69
C ASN A 72 -10.92 -8.90 0.77
N LEU A 73 -9.85 -8.31 1.32
CA LEU A 73 -9.88 -7.84 2.70
C LEU A 73 -10.56 -6.48 2.82
N PRO A 74 -11.26 -6.22 3.95
CA PRO A 74 -11.78 -4.90 4.25
C PRO A 74 -10.68 -3.83 4.16
N LYS A 75 -10.97 -2.74 3.43
CA LYS A 75 -10.06 -1.60 3.26
C LYS A 75 -10.66 -0.33 3.86
N LEU A 76 -9.78 0.56 4.30
CA LEU A 76 -10.07 1.92 4.70
C LEU A 76 -9.38 2.86 3.71
N CYS A 77 -10.18 3.48 2.83
CA CYS A 77 -9.68 4.36 1.79
C CYS A 77 -9.69 5.82 2.22
N MET A 78 -8.78 6.60 1.64
CA MET A 78 -8.76 8.05 1.80
C MET A 78 -10.07 8.69 1.33
N GLU A 79 -10.55 9.70 2.06
CA GLU A 79 -11.76 10.44 1.71
C GLU A 79 -11.61 11.19 0.37
N ARG A 80 -12.72 11.35 -0.35
CA ARG A 80 -12.72 11.92 -1.71
C ARG A 80 -12.17 13.35 -1.78
N ASN A 81 -12.45 14.18 -0.78
CA ASN A 81 -11.90 15.54 -0.67
C ASN A 81 -10.37 15.53 -0.59
N LYS A 82 -9.78 14.65 0.21
CA LYS A 82 -8.33 14.50 0.35
C LYS A 82 -7.70 13.94 -0.93
N LEU A 83 -8.37 13.02 -1.62
CA LEU A 83 -7.92 12.54 -2.93
C LEU A 83 -7.88 13.68 -3.96
N GLU A 84 -8.87 14.58 -3.97
CA GLU A 84 -8.86 15.75 -4.87
C GLU A 84 -7.76 16.75 -4.50
N GLU A 85 -7.49 16.97 -3.21
CA GLU A 85 -6.35 17.78 -2.76
C GLU A 85 -5.02 17.17 -3.21
N LEU A 86 -4.88 15.85 -3.08
CA LEU A 86 -3.69 15.12 -3.49
C LEU A 86 -3.50 15.20 -5.00
N HIS A 87 -4.57 15.05 -5.79
CA HIS A 87 -4.55 15.27 -7.23
C HIS A 87 -4.02 16.68 -7.57
N LYS A 88 -4.55 17.72 -6.91
CA LYS A 88 -4.09 19.11 -7.12
C LYS A 88 -2.63 19.33 -6.72
N ILE A 89 -2.15 18.66 -5.68
CA ILE A 89 -0.72 18.71 -5.29
C ILE A 89 0.13 18.01 -6.34
N SER A 90 -0.25 16.78 -6.71
CA SER A 90 0.40 15.97 -7.74
C SER A 90 0.53 16.74 -9.05
N TRP A 91 -0.55 17.38 -9.49
CA TRP A 91 -0.56 18.19 -10.70
C TRP A 91 0.37 19.40 -10.63
N ARG A 92 0.34 20.14 -9.52
CA ARG A 92 1.25 21.28 -9.31
C ARG A 92 2.72 20.86 -9.34
N VAL A 93 3.03 19.71 -8.75
CA VAL A 93 4.39 19.16 -8.78
C VAL A 93 4.77 18.77 -10.20
N GLU A 94 3.89 18.11 -10.94
CA GLU A 94 4.16 17.74 -12.34
C GLU A 94 4.46 18.97 -13.19
N LEU A 95 3.65 20.02 -13.10
CA LEU A 95 3.90 21.27 -13.83
C LEU A 95 5.17 22.01 -13.39
N SER A 96 5.58 21.88 -12.13
CA SER A 96 6.84 22.47 -11.67
C SER A 96 8.07 21.81 -12.30
N ILE A 97 7.95 20.54 -12.71
CA ILE A 97 9.02 19.75 -13.32
C ILE A 97 8.91 19.79 -14.86
N PHE A 98 7.68 19.75 -15.39
CA PHE A 98 7.35 19.66 -16.81
C PHE A 98 6.29 20.72 -17.17
N PRO A 99 6.66 22.01 -17.23
CA PRO A 99 5.72 23.09 -17.47
C PRO A 99 5.05 23.02 -18.85
N GLU A 100 5.67 22.36 -19.83
CA GLU A 100 5.12 22.13 -21.16
C GLU A 100 3.85 21.26 -21.17
N ARG A 101 3.56 20.55 -20.07
CA ARG A 101 2.39 19.68 -19.93
C ARG A 101 1.13 20.41 -19.47
N TYR A 102 1.11 21.74 -19.41
CA TYR A 102 -0.03 22.50 -18.86
C TYR A 102 -1.42 22.07 -19.38
N ASP A 103 -1.52 21.71 -20.66
CA ASP A 103 -2.79 21.30 -21.28
C ASP A 103 -3.16 19.81 -21.02
N ASP A 104 -2.28 19.04 -20.38
CA ASP A 104 -2.43 17.60 -20.14
C ASP A 104 -3.15 17.26 -18.81
N GLU A 105 -3.79 18.22 -18.12
CA GLU A 105 -4.43 17.96 -16.81
C GLU A 105 -5.45 16.82 -16.90
N SER A 106 -6.20 16.72 -18.01
CA SER A 106 -7.18 15.65 -18.21
C SER A 106 -6.55 14.25 -18.22
N LEU A 107 -5.38 14.10 -18.85
CA LEU A 107 -4.61 12.86 -18.90
C LEU A 107 -4.02 12.53 -17.52
N HIS A 108 -3.50 13.55 -16.82
CA HIS A 108 -3.02 13.40 -15.45
C HIS A 108 -4.13 12.89 -14.52
N ARG A 109 -5.32 13.49 -14.62
CA ARG A 109 -6.49 13.10 -13.84
C ARG A 109 -6.92 11.67 -14.14
N GLU A 110 -6.97 11.27 -15.41
CA GLU A 110 -7.31 9.89 -15.78
C GLU A 110 -6.29 8.89 -15.19
N ALA A 111 -4.99 9.21 -15.26
CA ALA A 111 -3.95 8.39 -14.66
C ALA A 111 -4.07 8.31 -13.14
N PHE A 112 -4.39 9.43 -12.47
CA PHE A 112 -4.63 9.48 -11.02
C PHE A 112 -5.83 8.63 -10.61
N GLU A 113 -6.97 8.74 -11.30
CA GLU A 113 -8.17 7.94 -11.00
C GLU A 113 -7.94 6.44 -11.21
N LYS A 114 -7.08 6.04 -12.17
CA LYS A 114 -6.66 4.64 -12.31
C LYS A 114 -5.93 4.14 -11.06
N TYR A 115 -5.15 4.96 -10.36
CA TYR A 115 -4.55 4.56 -9.08
C TYR A 115 -5.56 4.45 -7.96
N VAL A 116 -6.48 5.41 -7.88
CA VAL A 116 -7.57 5.37 -6.90
C VAL A 116 -8.39 4.10 -7.06
N SER A 117 -8.73 3.73 -8.30
CA SER A 117 -9.50 2.50 -8.60
C SER A 117 -8.76 1.19 -8.29
N LYS A 118 -7.44 1.25 -8.11
CA LYS A 118 -6.59 0.11 -7.73
C LYS A 118 -6.30 0.08 -6.24
N ASP A 119 -7.06 0.83 -5.44
CA ASP A 119 -6.93 0.93 -3.99
C ASP A 119 -5.55 1.42 -3.52
N ALA A 120 -4.81 2.18 -4.36
CA ALA A 120 -3.47 2.64 -4.02
C ALA A 120 -3.42 3.62 -2.84
N TYR A 121 -4.58 4.19 -2.47
CA TYR A 121 -4.76 5.11 -1.35
C TYR A 121 -5.67 4.51 -0.27
N CYS A 122 -5.67 3.19 -0.18
CA CYS A 122 -6.39 2.44 0.83
C CYS A 122 -5.43 1.60 1.66
N ASP A 123 -5.65 1.60 2.96
CA ASP A 123 -4.98 0.70 3.90
C ASP A 123 -5.94 -0.45 4.27
N LEU A 124 -5.40 -1.56 4.78
CA LEU A 124 -6.24 -2.60 5.36
C LEU A 124 -6.97 -2.07 6.62
N ASP A 125 -8.29 -2.31 6.71
CA ASP A 125 -9.09 -1.98 7.88
C ASP A 125 -8.88 -3.06 8.94
N ALA A 126 -7.79 -2.93 9.69
CA ALA A 126 -7.37 -3.90 10.70
C ALA A 126 -8.48 -4.24 11.72
N LYS A 127 -9.31 -3.25 12.07
CA LYS A 127 -10.43 -3.45 13.01
C LYS A 127 -11.55 -4.31 12.41
N LYS A 128 -11.84 -4.15 11.11
CA LYS A 128 -12.82 -5.01 10.43
C LYS A 128 -12.26 -6.39 10.15
N ILE A 129 -10.99 -6.48 9.74
CA ILE A 129 -10.30 -7.75 9.52
C ILE A 129 -10.36 -8.63 10.76
N LEU A 130 -10.02 -8.10 11.93
CA LEU A 130 -10.06 -8.87 13.19
C LEU A 130 -11.47 -9.19 13.70
N LYS A 131 -12.53 -8.69 13.06
CA LYS A 131 -13.92 -9.13 13.32
C LYS A 131 -14.33 -10.32 12.47
N LEU A 132 -13.59 -10.63 11.41
CA LEU A 132 -13.84 -11.78 10.56
C LEU A 132 -13.40 -13.06 11.30
N PRO A 133 -14.32 -14.03 11.55
CA PRO A 133 -13.99 -15.23 12.33
C PRO A 133 -12.79 -16.01 11.77
N GLU A 134 -12.71 -16.17 10.45
CA GLU A 134 -11.64 -16.86 9.75
C GLU A 134 -10.27 -16.21 10.01
N TRP A 135 -10.23 -14.87 10.06
CA TRP A 135 -9.01 -14.13 10.33
C TRP A 135 -8.56 -14.27 11.77
N ARG A 136 -9.49 -14.26 12.73
CA ARG A 136 -9.15 -14.45 14.15
C ARG A 136 -8.53 -15.83 14.37
N SER A 137 -9.15 -16.87 13.82
CA SER A 137 -8.62 -18.24 13.90
C SER A 137 -7.26 -18.36 13.20
N MET A 138 -7.11 -17.74 12.03
CA MET A 138 -5.86 -17.76 11.28
C MET A 138 -4.73 -17.07 12.06
N VAL A 139 -4.94 -15.84 12.56
CA VAL A 139 -3.94 -15.12 13.34
C VAL A 139 -3.56 -15.89 14.61
N GLN A 140 -4.53 -16.46 15.33
CA GLN A 140 -4.24 -17.31 16.50
C GLN A 140 -3.37 -18.50 16.14
N SER A 141 -3.62 -19.15 15.00
CA SER A 141 -2.85 -20.33 14.56
C SER A 141 -1.38 -20.02 14.22
N TRP A 142 -1.03 -18.75 13.99
CA TRP A 142 0.36 -18.36 13.73
C TRP A 142 1.21 -18.30 15.00
N PHE A 143 0.59 -18.32 16.19
CA PHE A 143 1.28 -18.16 17.47
C PHE A 143 0.98 -19.27 18.48
N ASN A 144 0.23 -20.30 18.08
CA ASN A 144 -0.01 -21.52 18.85
C ASN A 144 0.82 -22.68 18.27
#